data_AF-A0A2K4WBX8-F1
#
_entry.id   AF-A0A2K4WBX8-F1
#
_cell.length_a   1.000
_cell.length_b   1.000
_cell.length_c   1.000
_cell.angle_alpha   90.00
_cell.angle_beta   90.00
_cell.angle_gamma   90.00
#
_symmetry.space_group_name_H-M   'P 1'
#
loop_
_entity.id
_entity.type
_entity.pdbx_description
1 polymer ?
#
loop_
_entity_poly.entity_id
_entity_poly.type
_entity_poly.pdbx_seq_one_letter_code
_entity_poly.pdbx_strand_id
1 'polypeptide(L)'
;MSTNAADHIYTLRRTPFALAPIIHSFYDHWDPTEKDILLSYLVLPLVTYKPLHQFLHYAGKNSSIRTLMQDPKRILGLQLRIEEYKPITNASLLILTSEQSFKINEDMSVAPQGKIRAENADAQFLKYARKLAVVFTGENVVSAYRSLGLKSL
;
A
#
# COMPACT_ATOMS: atom_id res chain seq x y z
N MET A 1 15.69 11.01 -25.50
CA MET A 1 16.23 11.48 -24.20
C MET A 1 17.02 10.33 -23.61
N SER A 2 18.32 10.48 -23.37
CA SER A 2 19.15 9.41 -22.80
C SER A 2 18.84 9.26 -21.31
N THR A 3 18.20 8.17 -20.93
CA THR A 3 18.06 7.75 -19.53
C THR A 3 19.45 7.53 -18.94
N ASN A 4 19.77 8.19 -17.83
CA ASN A 4 21.07 8.01 -17.18
C ASN A 4 21.05 6.76 -16.27
N ALA A 5 22.21 6.29 -15.82
CA ALA A 5 22.31 5.11 -14.96
C ALA A 5 21.51 5.22 -13.64
N ALA A 6 21.38 6.42 -13.08
CA ALA A 6 20.52 6.68 -11.93
C ALA A 6 19.03 6.49 -12.24
N ASP A 7 18.56 6.82 -13.46
CA ASP A 7 17.19 6.52 -13.89
C ASP A 7 16.95 5.01 -13.95
N HIS A 8 17.91 4.23 -14.45
CA HIS A 8 17.83 2.77 -14.44
C HIS A 8 17.81 2.19 -13.02
N ILE A 9 18.62 2.71 -12.10
CA ILE A 9 18.62 2.33 -10.68
C ILE A 9 17.30 2.71 -9.99
N TYR A 10 16.72 3.87 -10.34
CA TYR A 10 15.43 4.31 -9.83
C TYR A 10 14.29 3.40 -10.33
N THR A 11 14.41 2.91 -11.57
CA THR A 11 13.49 1.95 -12.19
C THR A 11 13.57 0.58 -11.52
N LEU A 12 14.77 0.12 -11.16
CA LEU A 12 14.99 -1.14 -10.42
C LEU A 12 14.29 -1.14 -9.05
N ARG A 13 14.30 0.00 -8.33
CA ARG A 13 13.61 0.13 -7.02
C ARG A 13 12.10 0.27 -7.13
N ARG A 14 11.56 0.55 -8.32
CA ARG A 14 10.12 0.66 -8.59
C ARG A 14 9.67 -0.39 -9.59
N THR A 15 10.12 -1.63 -9.37
CA THR A 15 9.58 -2.79 -10.08
C THR A 15 8.44 -3.40 -9.28
N PRO A 16 7.47 -4.08 -9.93
CA PRO A 16 6.48 -4.89 -9.25
C PRO A 16 7.08 -5.88 -8.25
N PHE A 17 8.26 -6.47 -8.54
CA PHE A 17 8.96 -7.37 -7.62
C PHE A 17 9.44 -6.69 -6.33
N ALA A 18 9.85 -5.43 -6.40
CA ALA A 18 10.25 -4.66 -5.22
C ALA A 18 9.03 -4.15 -4.42
N LEU A 19 7.88 -3.92 -5.08
CA LEU A 19 6.70 -3.31 -4.47
C LEU A 19 5.63 -4.31 -4.01
N ALA A 20 5.52 -5.48 -4.65
CA ALA A 20 4.62 -6.55 -4.25
C ALA A 20 4.78 -6.95 -2.76
N PRO A 21 6.00 -7.11 -2.22
CA PRO A 21 6.17 -7.45 -0.80
C PRO A 21 5.65 -6.37 0.15
N ILE A 22 5.60 -5.11 -0.29
CA ILE A 22 5.05 -3.99 0.49
C ILE A 22 3.53 -4.14 0.61
N ILE A 23 2.84 -4.49 -0.48
CA ILE A 23 1.41 -4.80 -0.45
C ILE A 23 1.17 -6.04 0.42
N HIS A 24 1.97 -7.09 0.27
CA HIS A 24 1.88 -8.28 1.13
C HIS A 24 2.03 -7.92 2.61
N SER A 25 3.02 -7.11 2.97
CA SER A 25 3.21 -6.70 4.37
C SER A 25 2.05 -5.90 4.96
N PHE A 26 1.24 -5.21 4.14
CA PHE A 26 0.00 -4.60 4.60
C PHE A 26 -1.04 -5.69 4.94
N TYR A 27 -1.30 -6.60 4.00
CA TYR A 27 -2.34 -7.64 4.19
C TYR A 27 -1.98 -8.66 5.26
N ASP A 28 -0.69 -8.96 5.47
CA ASP A 28 -0.20 -9.80 6.56
C ASP A 28 -0.55 -9.26 7.96
N HIS A 29 -0.92 -7.98 8.05
CA HIS A 29 -1.33 -7.30 9.28
C HIS A 29 -2.75 -6.71 9.18
N TRP A 30 -3.53 -7.18 8.22
CA TRP A 30 -4.90 -6.76 7.97
C TRP A 30 -5.84 -7.95 8.17
N ASP A 31 -6.96 -7.71 8.86
CA ASP A 31 -8.00 -8.73 8.98
C ASP A 31 -8.86 -8.71 7.70
N PRO A 32 -9.00 -9.83 6.98
CA PRO A 32 -9.72 -9.86 5.72
C PRO A 32 -11.17 -9.35 5.84
N THR A 33 -11.57 -8.47 4.93
CA THR A 33 -12.95 -7.96 4.82
C THR A 33 -13.42 -7.91 3.36
N GLU A 34 -14.73 -7.90 3.15
CA GLU A 34 -15.32 -7.86 1.80
C GLU A 34 -14.70 -6.73 0.96
N LYS A 35 -14.28 -7.07 -0.27
CA LYS A 35 -13.68 -6.14 -1.26
C LYS A 35 -12.43 -5.40 -0.77
N ASP A 36 -11.75 -5.89 0.26
CA ASP A 36 -10.55 -5.25 0.78
C ASP A 36 -9.38 -5.25 -0.19
N ILE A 37 -9.42 -6.02 -1.29
CA ILE A 37 -8.47 -5.91 -2.40
C ILE A 37 -8.33 -4.47 -2.90
N LEU A 38 -9.38 -3.64 -2.77
CA LEU A 38 -9.31 -2.23 -3.15
C LEU A 38 -8.30 -1.44 -2.30
N LEU A 39 -8.06 -1.82 -1.05
CA LEU A 39 -7.06 -1.16 -0.20
C LEU A 39 -5.65 -1.24 -0.77
N SER A 40 -5.33 -2.25 -1.58
CA SER A 40 -4.03 -2.39 -2.25
C SER A 40 -3.67 -1.16 -3.12
N TYR A 41 -4.65 -0.47 -3.68
CA TYR A 41 -4.46 0.76 -4.46
C TYR A 41 -4.11 1.98 -3.59
N LEU A 42 -4.33 1.90 -2.28
CA LEU A 42 -3.92 2.93 -1.31
C LEU A 42 -2.53 2.68 -0.73
N VAL A 43 -2.09 1.42 -0.67
CA VAL A 43 -0.84 1.05 0.03
C VAL A 43 0.37 1.76 -0.55
N LEU A 44 0.68 1.56 -1.83
CA LEU A 44 1.90 2.12 -2.44
C LEU A 44 1.89 3.66 -2.49
N PRO A 45 0.80 4.33 -2.90
CA PRO A 45 0.74 5.79 -2.90
C PRO A 45 0.95 6.43 -1.53
N LEU A 46 0.50 5.78 -0.46
CA LEU A 46 0.64 6.29 0.91
C LEU A 46 2.02 5.97 1.48
N VAL A 47 2.46 4.71 1.41
CA VAL A 47 3.70 4.23 2.03
C VAL A 47 4.94 4.90 1.42
N THR A 48 4.93 5.18 0.12
CA THR A 48 6.08 5.78 -0.58
C THR A 48 6.13 7.31 -0.50
N TYR A 49 5.11 7.94 0.08
CA TYR A 49 4.99 9.38 0.11
C TYR A 49 5.70 9.98 1.31
N LYS A 50 6.83 10.66 1.03
CA LYS A 50 7.74 11.21 2.04
C LYS A 50 7.04 12.03 3.15
N PRO A 51 6.07 12.94 2.87
CA PRO A 51 5.36 13.67 3.92
C PRO A 51 4.63 12.78 4.93
N LEU A 52 4.29 11.54 4.58
CA LEU A 52 3.62 10.57 5.45
C LEU A 52 4.58 9.77 6.34
N HIS A 53 5.88 9.75 6.01
CA HIS A 53 6.85 8.85 6.65
C HIS A 53 7.02 9.10 8.15
N GLN A 54 7.04 10.38 8.58
CA GLN A 54 7.14 10.69 10.01
C GLN A 54 5.92 10.16 10.77
N PHE A 55 4.71 10.34 10.21
CA PHE A 55 3.49 9.80 10.81
C PHE A 55 3.53 8.28 10.89
N LEU A 56 3.85 7.58 9.79
CA LEU A 56 3.91 6.12 9.76
C LEU A 56 5.02 5.54 10.66
N HIS A 57 6.13 6.27 10.84
CA HIS A 57 7.20 5.86 11.75
C HIS A 57 6.70 5.73 13.19
N TYR A 58 5.88 6.67 13.65
CA TYR A 58 5.35 6.72 15.01
C TYR A 58 3.94 6.11 15.15
N ALA A 59 3.31 5.69 14.05
CA ALA A 59 1.97 5.11 14.08
C ALA A 59 1.91 3.86 14.97
N GLY A 60 0.79 3.69 15.67
CA GLY A 60 0.55 2.57 16.58
C GLY A 60 -0.93 2.39 16.85
N LYS A 61 -1.29 1.65 17.90
CA LYS A 61 -2.68 1.29 18.23
C LYS A 61 -3.66 2.48 18.39
N ASN A 62 -3.14 3.68 18.67
CA ASN A 62 -3.95 4.89 18.83
C ASN A 62 -3.99 5.73 17.54
N SER A 63 -3.33 5.28 16.48
CA SER A 63 -3.32 5.95 15.17
C SER A 63 -4.47 5.43 14.33
N SER A 64 -5.14 6.35 13.65
CA SER A 64 -6.27 6.09 12.76
C SER A 64 -6.24 7.00 11.53
N ILE A 65 -7.07 6.74 10.53
CA ILE A 65 -7.22 7.63 9.36
C ILE A 65 -7.57 9.05 9.82
N ARG A 66 -8.41 9.22 10.85
CA ARG A 66 -8.71 10.54 11.44
C ARG A 66 -7.44 11.26 11.90
N THR A 67 -6.54 10.60 12.62
CA THR A 67 -5.27 11.21 13.08
C THR A 67 -4.28 11.46 11.93
N LEU A 68 -4.29 10.62 10.90
CA LEU A 68 -3.52 10.84 9.68
C LEU A 68 -3.94 12.16 9.02
N MET A 69 -5.26 12.36 8.90
CA MET A 69 -5.89 13.49 8.21
C MET A 69 -5.78 14.83 8.96
N GLN A 70 -5.26 14.86 10.19
CA GLN A 70 -5.03 16.12 10.93
C GLN A 70 -3.98 17.03 10.26
N ASP A 71 -3.14 16.49 9.38
CA ASP A 71 -2.18 17.25 8.59
C ASP A 71 -2.45 17.03 7.09
N PRO A 72 -3.09 17.99 6.40
CA PRO A 72 -3.47 17.85 4.99
C PRO A 72 -2.29 17.60 4.04
N LYS A 73 -1.07 18.00 4.42
CA LYS A 73 0.13 17.79 3.58
C LYS A 73 0.41 16.30 3.33
N ARG A 74 -0.07 15.43 4.22
CA ARG A 74 0.10 13.97 4.17
C ARG A 74 -0.68 13.30 3.03
N ILE A 75 -1.79 13.89 2.60
CA ILE A 75 -2.66 13.34 1.56
C ILE A 75 -2.75 14.23 0.31
N LEU A 76 -1.95 15.30 0.25
CA LEU A 76 -1.94 16.20 -0.90
C LEU A 76 -1.66 15.42 -2.19
N GLY A 77 -2.53 15.59 -3.19
CA GLY A 77 -2.42 14.90 -4.49
C GLY A 77 -2.56 13.38 -4.42
N LEU A 78 -3.18 12.82 -3.37
CA LEU A 78 -3.36 11.37 -3.22
C LEU A 78 -4.09 10.74 -4.41
N GLN A 79 -5.16 11.37 -4.91
CA GLN A 79 -5.92 10.84 -6.05
C GLN A 79 -5.05 10.68 -7.31
N LEU A 80 -4.23 11.69 -7.64
CA LEU A 80 -3.31 11.60 -8.78
C LEU A 80 -2.30 10.46 -8.60
N ARG A 81 -1.74 10.32 -7.39
CA ARG A 81 -0.79 9.23 -7.08
C ARG A 81 -1.45 7.85 -7.18
N ILE A 82 -2.71 7.70 -6.79
CA ILE A 82 -3.43 6.42 -6.95
C ILE A 82 -3.50 6.05 -8.44
N GLU A 83 -3.87 6.99 -9.31
CA GLU A 83 -3.92 6.75 -10.76
C GLU A 83 -2.54 6.43 -11.34
N GLU A 84 -1.49 7.15 -10.91
CA GLU A 84 -0.10 6.90 -11.34
C GLU A 84 0.39 5.51 -10.91
N TYR A 85 0.03 5.04 -9.71
CA TYR A 85 0.46 3.74 -9.19
C TYR A 85 -0.43 2.58 -9.65
N LYS A 86 -1.63 2.84 -10.21
CA LYS A 86 -2.58 1.78 -10.59
C LYS A 86 -1.97 0.68 -11.47
N PRO A 87 -1.19 0.97 -12.54
CA PRO A 87 -0.59 -0.08 -13.36
C PRO A 87 0.41 -0.95 -12.58
N ILE A 88 1.22 -0.35 -11.70
CA ILE A 88 2.23 -1.09 -10.93
C ILE A 88 1.61 -1.87 -9.76
N THR A 89 0.53 -1.36 -9.17
CA THR A 89 -0.29 -2.11 -8.19
C THR A 89 -0.87 -3.36 -8.85
N ASN A 90 -1.46 -3.23 -10.05
CA ASN A 90 -2.00 -4.39 -10.79
C ASN A 90 -0.93 -5.45 -11.07
N ALA A 91 0.24 -5.03 -11.57
CA ALA A 91 1.34 -5.95 -11.81
C ALA A 91 1.85 -6.61 -10.53
N SER A 92 1.86 -5.88 -9.41
CA SER A 92 2.26 -6.41 -8.11
C SER A 92 1.27 -7.46 -7.59
N LEU A 93 -0.04 -7.20 -7.71
CA LEU A 93 -1.10 -8.16 -7.35
C LEU A 93 -1.04 -9.43 -8.21
N LEU A 94 -0.73 -9.29 -9.51
CA LEU A 94 -0.55 -10.44 -10.41
C LEU A 94 0.62 -11.32 -9.95
N ILE A 95 1.76 -10.72 -9.59
CA ILE A 95 2.91 -11.45 -9.04
C ILE A 95 2.50 -12.18 -7.75
N LEU A 96 1.90 -11.47 -6.79
CA LEU A 96 1.50 -12.06 -5.51
C LEU A 96 0.54 -13.24 -5.69
N THR A 97 -0.38 -13.16 -6.64
CA THR A 97 -1.31 -14.25 -6.95
C THR A 97 -0.61 -15.41 -7.66
N SER A 98 0.25 -15.12 -8.64
CA SER A 98 0.99 -16.14 -9.41
C SER A 98 1.96 -16.92 -8.53
N GLU A 99 2.56 -16.25 -7.56
CA GLU A 99 3.45 -16.85 -6.57
C GLU A 99 2.71 -17.54 -5.41
N GLN A 100 1.38 -17.60 -5.46
CA GLN A 100 0.51 -18.12 -4.41
C GLN A 100 0.75 -17.46 -3.04
N SER A 101 1.25 -16.21 -3.05
CA SER A 101 1.41 -15.40 -1.85
C SER A 101 0.08 -14.78 -1.45
N PHE A 102 -0.84 -14.54 -2.38
CA PHE A 102 -2.19 -14.06 -2.13
C PHE A 102 -3.22 -15.10 -2.57
N LYS A 103 -4.29 -15.24 -1.78
CA LYS A 103 -5.55 -15.84 -2.21
C LYS A 103 -6.62 -14.75 -2.22
N ILE A 104 -7.23 -14.51 -3.37
CA ILE A 104 -8.39 -13.62 -3.51
C ILE A 104 -9.64 -14.50 -3.42
N ASN A 105 -10.49 -14.24 -2.43
CA ASN A 105 -11.72 -14.99 -2.21
C ASN A 105 -12.86 -14.47 -3.12
N GLU A 106 -13.99 -15.17 -3.13
CA GLU A 106 -15.16 -14.83 -3.97
C GLU A 106 -15.75 -13.45 -3.65
N ASP A 107 -15.68 -13.03 -2.39
CA ASP A 107 -16.11 -11.71 -1.90
C ASP A 107 -15.06 -10.61 -2.13
N MET A 108 -14.00 -10.92 -2.89
CA MET A 108 -12.87 -10.05 -3.18
C MET A 108 -12.06 -9.64 -1.94
N SER A 109 -12.19 -10.38 -0.83
CA SER A 109 -11.27 -10.29 0.30
C SER A 109 -9.93 -10.96 -0.03
N VAL A 110 -8.84 -10.41 0.51
CA VAL A 110 -7.48 -10.91 0.31
C VAL A 110 -7.01 -11.65 1.55
N ALA A 111 -6.64 -12.91 1.37
CA ALA A 111 -5.97 -13.71 2.39
C ALA A 111 -4.48 -13.88 2.01
N PRO A 112 -3.54 -13.23 2.72
CA PRO A 112 -2.11 -13.45 2.50
C PRO A 112 -1.72 -14.89 2.87
N GLN A 113 -0.72 -15.43 2.18
CA GLN A 113 -0.26 -16.81 2.25
C GLN A 113 1.27 -16.85 2.31
N GLY A 114 1.80 -17.82 3.04
CA GLY A 114 3.24 -18.04 3.11
C GLY A 114 3.99 -16.88 3.77
N LYS A 115 5.26 -16.72 3.42
CA LYS A 115 6.13 -15.66 3.96
C LYS A 115 6.26 -14.52 2.95
N ILE A 116 6.41 -13.30 3.47
CA ILE A 116 6.74 -12.12 2.66
C ILE A 116 8.14 -12.31 2.04
N ARG A 117 8.20 -12.32 0.71
CA ARG A 117 9.43 -12.37 -0.09
C ARG A 117 10.09 -11.00 -0.15
N ALA A 118 10.85 -10.65 0.88
CA ALA A 118 11.34 -9.29 1.11
C ALA A 118 12.67 -8.94 0.40
N GLU A 119 13.25 -9.86 -0.39
CA GLU A 119 14.64 -9.79 -0.88
C GLU A 119 14.94 -8.51 -1.66
N ASN A 120 13.98 -8.04 -2.45
CA ASN A 120 14.10 -6.85 -3.29
C ASN A 120 13.34 -5.63 -2.75
N ALA A 121 12.72 -5.75 -1.57
CA ALA A 121 11.85 -4.72 -1.01
C ALA A 121 12.62 -3.77 -0.10
N ASP A 122 12.18 -2.51 -0.06
CA ASP A 122 12.69 -1.55 0.91
C ASP A 122 12.14 -1.88 2.31
N ALA A 123 13.04 -2.21 3.24
CA ALA A 123 12.68 -2.60 4.60
C ALA A 123 11.87 -1.52 5.35
N GLN A 124 12.11 -0.24 5.08
CA GLN A 124 11.35 0.84 5.68
C GLN A 124 9.92 0.88 5.14
N PHE A 125 9.72 0.63 3.84
CA PHE A 125 8.39 0.56 3.25
C PHE A 125 7.60 -0.67 3.73
N LEU A 126 8.24 -1.82 3.93
CA LEU A 126 7.60 -2.97 4.57
C LEU A 126 7.07 -2.59 5.97
N LYS A 127 7.91 -1.95 6.79
CA LYS A 127 7.51 -1.46 8.12
C LYS A 127 6.34 -0.48 8.03
N TYR A 128 6.38 0.44 7.07
CA TYR A 128 5.32 1.43 6.87
C TYR A 128 4.01 0.84 6.37
N ALA A 129 4.04 -0.19 5.52
CA ALA A 129 2.85 -0.91 5.10
C ALA A 129 2.15 -1.60 6.28
N ARG A 130 2.92 -2.27 7.15
CA ARG A 130 2.41 -2.81 8.41
C ARG A 130 1.77 -1.72 9.28
N LYS A 131 2.43 -0.58 9.42
CA LYS A 131 1.93 0.55 10.21
C LYS A 131 0.67 1.16 9.59
N LEU A 132 0.56 1.17 8.28
CA LEU A 132 -0.63 1.62 7.56
C LEU A 132 -1.82 0.69 7.82
N ALA A 133 -1.63 -0.64 7.88
CA ALA A 133 -2.68 -1.58 8.24
C ALA A 133 -3.26 -1.26 9.63
N VAL A 134 -2.41 -0.96 10.61
CA VAL A 134 -2.83 -0.51 11.96
C VAL A 134 -3.64 0.79 11.91
N VAL A 135 -3.25 1.74 11.04
CA VAL A 135 -3.98 3.02 10.87
C VAL A 135 -5.37 2.81 10.27
N PHE A 136 -5.55 1.75 9.49
CA PHE A 136 -6.82 1.41 8.82
C PHE A 136 -7.70 0.49 9.66
N THR A 137 -7.19 -0.07 10.76
CA THR A 137 -7.95 -0.99 11.62
C THR A 137 -9.27 -0.37 12.09
N GLY A 138 -10.36 -1.11 11.95
CA GLY A 138 -11.71 -0.68 12.32
C GLY A 138 -12.46 0.11 11.25
N GLU A 139 -11.81 0.44 10.13
CA GLU A 139 -12.46 1.03 8.96
C GLU A 139 -12.90 -0.06 7.98
N ASN A 140 -14.07 0.10 7.37
CA ASN A 140 -14.39 -0.68 6.16
C ASN A 140 -13.79 0.02 4.92
N VAL A 141 -13.71 -0.69 3.81
CA VAL A 141 -13.11 -0.20 2.55
C VAL A 141 -13.70 1.15 2.12
N VAL A 142 -15.04 1.27 2.11
CA VAL A 142 -15.73 2.49 1.68
C VAL A 142 -15.42 3.66 2.61
N SER A 143 -15.45 3.42 3.93
CA SER A 143 -15.12 4.43 4.95
C SER A 143 -13.66 4.88 4.85
N ALA A 144 -12.72 3.98 4.56
CA ALA A 144 -11.32 4.33 4.37
C ALA A 144 -11.13 5.31 3.20
N TYR A 145 -11.72 5.01 2.04
CA TYR A 145 -11.65 5.87 0.86
C TYR A 145 -12.32 7.23 1.10
N ARG A 146 -13.52 7.24 1.70
CA ARG A 146 -14.24 8.48 2.01
C ARG A 146 -13.48 9.35 3.01
N SER A 147 -12.90 8.75 4.05
CA SER A 147 -12.13 9.45 5.08
C SER A 147 -10.85 10.08 4.52
N LEU A 148 -10.28 9.49 3.46
CA LEU A 148 -9.15 10.04 2.71
C LEU A 148 -9.57 11.11 1.68
N GLY A 149 -10.86 11.42 1.57
CA GLY A 149 -11.38 12.45 0.66
C GLY A 149 -11.50 12.01 -0.80
N LEU A 150 -11.48 10.70 -1.07
CA LEU A 150 -11.58 10.15 -2.43
C LEU A 150 -13.05 10.04 -2.84
N LYS A 151 -13.39 10.58 -4.02
CA LYS A 151 -14.78 10.68 -4.53
C LYS A 151 -15.25 9.43 -5.29
N SER A 152 -14.33 8.55 -5.66
CA SER A 152 -14.61 7.29 -6.35
C SER A 152 -13.72 6.18 -5.80
N LEU A 153 -14.26 4.97 -5.79
CA LEU A 153 -13.50 3.73 -5.65
C LEU A 153 -12.82 3.40 -6.98
#